data_AF-A0A2V9M7V1-F1
#
_entry.id   AF-A0A2V9M7V1-F1
#
_cell.length_a   1.000
_cell.length_b   1.000
_cell.length_c   1.000
_cell.angle_alpha   90.00
_cell.angle_beta   90.00
_cell.angle_gamma   90.00
#
_symmetry.space_group_name_H-M   'P 1'
#
loop_
_entity.id
_entity.type
_entity.pdbx_description
1 polymer ?
#
loop_
_entity_poly.entity_id
_entity_poly.type
_entity_poly.pdbx_seq_one_letter_code
_entity_poly.pdbx_strand_id
1 'polypeptide(L)' 'RPSSLLKRFATAEQVAALVAFVASPLSSATNGSALPLDGEVVRSIT' A
#
# COMPACT_ATOMS: atom_id res chain seq x y z
N ARG A 1 -4.65 9.34 17.76
CA ARG A 1 -5.89 9.20 16.96
C ARG A 1 -5.57 8.27 15.80
N PRO A 2 -6.15 7.05 15.72
CA PRO A 2 -5.89 6.15 14.59
C PRO A 2 -6.50 6.76 13.33
N SER A 3 -5.68 7.05 12.32
CA SER A 3 -6.09 7.77 11.10
C SER A 3 -6.59 6.85 9.98
N SER A 4 -6.85 5.57 10.25
CA SER A 4 -7.28 4.63 9.22
C SER A 4 -8.58 5.10 8.58
N LEU A 5 -8.50 5.53 7.32
CA LEU A 5 -9.67 5.97 6.54
C LEU A 5 -10.57 4.77 6.19
N LEU A 6 -9.96 3.60 5.98
CA LEU A 6 -10.69 2.38 5.64
C LEU A 6 -11.37 1.74 6.86
N LYS A 7 -10.94 2.06 8.09
CA LYS A 7 -11.48 1.52 9.36
C LYS A 7 -11.60 -0.01 9.41
N ARG A 8 -10.83 -0.71 8.57
CA ARG A 8 -10.75 -2.17 8.47
C ARG A 8 -9.34 -2.56 8.06
N PHE A 9 -8.97 -3.81 8.35
CA PHE A 9 -7.71 -4.36 7.88
C PHE A 9 -7.72 -4.59 6.37
N ALA A 10 -6.55 -4.47 5.75
CA ALA A 10 -6.32 -4.92 4.39
C ALA A 10 -6.47 -6.45 4.31
N THR A 11 -7.05 -6.95 3.22
CA THR A 11 -7.17 -8.39 3.00
C THR A 11 -5.91 -8.94 2.30
N ALA A 12 -5.70 -10.25 2.40
CA ALA A 12 -4.58 -10.91 1.74
C ALA A 12 -4.62 -10.73 0.22
N GLU A 13 -5.81 -10.71 -0.40
CA GLU A 13 -5.95 -10.44 -1.84
C GLU A 13 -5.48 -9.04 -2.23
N GLN A 14 -5.73 -8.04 -1.38
CA GLN A 14 -5.28 -6.67 -1.65
C GLN A 14 -3.74 -6.58 -1.62
N VAL A 15 -3.10 -7.26 -0.67
CA VAL A 15 -1.64 -7.37 -0.60
C VAL A 15 -1.09 -8.07 -1.85
N ALA A 16 -1.70 -9.20 -2.24
CA ALA A 16 -1.27 -9.96 -3.41
C ALA A 16 -1.37 -9.14 -4.71
N ALA A 17 -2.43 -8.34 -4.86
CA ALA A 17 -2.60 -7.45 -6.00
C ALA A 17 -1.50 -6.36 -6.07
N LEU A 18 -1.14 -5.77 -4.93
CA LEU A 18 -0.04 -4.79 -4.89
C LEU A 18 1.30 -5.45 -5.22
N VAL A 19 1.58 -6.62 -4.66
CA VAL A 19 2.82 -7.36 -4.95
C VAL A 19 2.90 -7.74 -6.43
N ALA A 20 1.79 -8.20 -7.03
CA ALA A 20 1.72 -8.51 -8.45
C ALA A 20 1.98 -7.27 -9.32
N PHE A 21 1.45 -6.10 -8.93
CA PHE A 21 1.74 -4.84 -9.61
C PHE A 21 3.23 -4.47 -9.51
N VAL A 22 3.81 -4.50 -8.30
CA VAL A 22 5.21 -4.14 -8.06
C VAL A 22 6.19 -5.08 -8.77
N ALA A 23 5.88 -6.38 -8.82
CA ALA A 23 6.69 -7.37 -9.53
C ALA A 23 6.57 -7.29 -11.06
N SER A 24 5.62 -6.52 -11.59
CA SER A 24 5.40 -6.36 -13.02
C SER A 24 6.24 -5.24 -13.64
N PRO A 25 6.50 -5.26 -14.95
CA PRO A 25 7.16 -4.16 -15.66
C PRO A 25 6.44 -2.81 -15.54
N LEU A 26 5.13 -2.83 -15.21
CA LEU A 26 4.31 -1.64 -15.03
C LEU A 26 4.78 -0.79 -13.85
N SER A 27 5.46 -1.40 -12.88
CA SER A 27 6.02 -0.71 -11.71
C SER A 27 7.49 -0.31 -11.89
N SER A 28 8.02 -0.31 -13.12
CA SER A 28 9.43 0.05 -13.37
C SER A 28 9.82 1.45 -12.90
N ALA A 29 8.87 2.39 -12.83
CA ALA A 29 9.08 3.73 -12.30
C ALA A 29 8.96 3.83 -10.77
N THR A 30 8.45 2.79 -10.10
CA THR A 30 8.18 2.79 -8.65
C THR A 30 9.33 2.08 -7.92
N ASN A 31 10.47 2.76 -7.77
CA ASN A 31 11.61 2.27 -7.00
C ASN A 31 11.80 3.09 -5.72
N GLY A 32 12.34 2.48 -4.66
CA GLY A 32 12.70 3.18 -3.41
C GLY A 32 11.54 3.75 -2.57
N SER A 33 10.29 3.61 -3.01
CA SER A 33 9.11 4.17 -2.34
C SER A 33 8.48 3.18 -1.36
N ALA A 34 8.10 3.67 -0.17
CA ALA A 34 7.22 2.94 0.74
C ALA A 34 5.77 3.11 0.26
N LEU A 35 5.14 2.02 -0.19
CA LEU A 35 3.75 2.02 -0.66
C LEU A 35 2.80 1.63 0.48
N PRO A 36 2.02 2.57 1.06
CA PRO A 36 1.10 2.26 2.14
C PRO A 36 -0.13 1.51 1.60
N LEU A 37 -0.41 0.34 2.16
CA LEU A 37 -1.57 -0.49 1.77
C LEU A 37 -2.66 -0.58 2.86
N ASP A 38 -2.34 -0.21 4.09
CA ASP A 38 -3.22 -0.40 5.26
C ASP A 38 -4.24 0.74 5.48
N GLY A 39 -4.56 1.51 4.44
CA GLY A 39 -5.54 2.60 4.51
C GLY A 39 -5.11 3.75 5.42
N GLU A 40 -3.83 4.14 5.34
CA GLU A 40 -3.24 5.28 6.08
C GLU A 40 -3.30 5.16 7.61
N VAL A 41 -3.22 3.93 8.13
CA VAL A 41 -2.95 3.69 9.57
C VAL A 41 -1.67 4.39 10.00
N VAL A 42 -0.63 4.36 9.16
CA VAL A 42 0.58 5.16 9.30
C VAL A 42 0.40 6.41 8.42
N ARG A 43 0.34 7.60 9.03
CA ARG A 43 0.37 8.85 8.27
C ARG A 43 1.73 9.00 7.61
N SER A 44 1.78 8.97 6.29
CA SER A 44 2.93 9.49 5.54
C SER A 44 2.90 11.01 5.70
N ILE A 45 3.75 11.55 6.56
CA ILE A 45 4.02 12.98 6.60
C ILE A 45 5.13 13.25 5.58
N THR A 46 4.73 13.63 4.38
CA THR A 46 5.64 14.33 3.47
C THR A 46 5.54 15.82 3.78
#